data_AF-A0A7G6A6A6-F1
#
_entry.id   AF-A0A7G6A6A6-F1
#
_cell.length_a   1.000
_cell.length_b   1.000
_cell.length_c   1.000
_cell.angle_alpha   90.00
_cell.angle_beta   90.00
_cell.angle_gamma   90.00
#
_symmetry.space_group_name_H-M   'P 1'
#
loop_
_entity.id
_entity.type
_entity.pdbx_description
1 polymer ?
#
loop_
_entity_poly.entity_id
_entity_poly.type
_entity_poly.pdbx_seq_one_letter_code
_entity_poly.pdbx_strand_id
1 'polypeptide(L)'
;MNDQMARLQAGRITLEKFDFAYLRFDGKRFGNAALDQLEARAGNYPGSRVRERIAAVRKMQHAWDKKELAPVGDVIAANLHPRPQGMRLPDSFLHTDWTTLPGYPFPPNCLSKAGEPCEVYQLDVSGDGKAEILVVGSAEKRTLVFGEQEAGKWRVIGSTGNERECIPDAQAAGELPRAVPPRLSDIAFAGKRLRLIPVVDSDTTCNVD
;
A
#
# COMPACT_ATOMS: atom_id res chain seq x y z
N MET A 1 13.82 -33.80 -3.76
CA MET A 1 13.22 -33.63 -5.10
C MET A 1 12.40 -32.35 -5.06
N ASN A 2 12.80 -31.33 -5.83
CA ASN A 2 12.30 -29.95 -5.72
C ASN A 2 11.03 -29.78 -6.57
N ASP A 3 9.87 -30.16 -6.03
CA ASP A 3 8.61 -30.36 -6.76
C ASP A 3 7.89 -29.06 -7.17
N GLN A 4 8.20 -27.92 -6.53
CA GLN A 4 7.49 -26.66 -6.80
C GLN A 4 7.75 -26.12 -8.21
N MET A 5 8.97 -26.23 -8.74
CA MET A 5 9.28 -25.80 -10.11
C MET A 5 8.55 -26.63 -11.17
N ALA A 6 8.45 -27.95 -10.96
CA ALA A 6 7.71 -28.84 -11.85
C ALA A 6 6.20 -28.54 -11.82
N ARG A 7 5.66 -28.26 -10.62
CA ARG A 7 4.26 -27.87 -10.45
C ARG A 7 3.96 -26.50 -11.06
N LEU A 8 4.87 -25.54 -10.95
CA LEU A 8 4.73 -24.23 -11.59
C LEU A 8 4.74 -24.36 -13.11
N GLN A 9 5.67 -25.15 -13.68
CA GLN A 9 5.74 -25.41 -15.12
C GLN A 9 4.51 -26.17 -15.64
N ALA A 10 3.96 -27.07 -14.84
CA ALA A 10 2.74 -27.80 -15.17
C ALA A 10 1.45 -26.99 -14.90
N GLY A 11 1.56 -25.72 -14.48
CA GLY A 11 0.41 -24.87 -14.14
C GLY A 11 -0.39 -25.32 -12.89
N ARG A 12 0.14 -26.26 -12.11
CA ARG A 12 -0.50 -26.81 -10.91
C ARG A 12 -0.40 -25.88 -9.71
N ILE A 13 0.53 -24.93 -9.73
CA ILE A 13 0.63 -23.82 -8.79
C ILE A 13 0.93 -22.54 -9.58
N THR A 14 0.46 -21.41 -9.06
CA THR A 14 0.75 -20.09 -9.63
C THR A 14 1.97 -19.47 -8.95
N LEU A 15 2.49 -18.36 -9.48
CA LEU A 15 3.62 -17.63 -8.89
C LEU A 15 3.28 -17.04 -7.52
N GLU A 16 2.02 -16.75 -7.25
CA GLU A 16 1.53 -16.26 -5.95
C GLU A 16 1.66 -17.34 -4.87
N LYS A 17 1.45 -18.61 -5.25
CA LYS A 17 1.57 -19.77 -4.36
C LYS A 17 2.97 -20.41 -4.35
N PHE A 18 3.91 -19.83 -5.08
CA PHE A 18 5.27 -20.35 -5.21
C PHE A 18 6.14 -19.91 -4.03
N ASP A 19 6.76 -20.84 -3.31
CA ASP A 19 7.60 -20.53 -2.15
C ASP A 19 9.04 -20.25 -2.58
N PHE A 20 9.32 -18.98 -2.87
CA PHE A 20 10.66 -18.54 -3.24
C PHE A 20 11.67 -18.68 -2.07
N ALA A 21 11.21 -18.53 -0.83
CA ALA A 21 12.06 -18.59 0.36
C ALA A 21 12.57 -20.01 0.62
N TYR A 22 11.72 -21.00 0.40
CA TYR A 22 12.06 -22.42 0.46
C TYR A 22 13.26 -22.74 -0.43
N LEU A 23 13.34 -22.16 -1.64
CA LEU A 23 14.49 -22.38 -2.52
C LEU A 23 15.81 -21.89 -1.91
N ARG A 24 15.80 -20.75 -1.21
CA ARG A 24 17.02 -20.17 -0.63
C ARG A 24 17.52 -20.88 0.63
N PHE A 25 16.61 -21.35 1.47
CA PHE A 25 16.95 -21.91 2.79
C PHE A 25 16.91 -23.44 2.81
N ASP A 26 15.96 -24.05 2.11
CA ASP A 26 15.68 -25.49 2.18
C ASP A 26 16.08 -26.23 0.90
N GLY A 27 16.16 -25.51 -0.23
CA GLY A 27 16.48 -26.06 -1.56
C GLY A 27 17.94 -26.45 -1.79
N LYS A 28 18.85 -26.12 -0.85
CA LYS A 28 20.31 -26.35 -0.96
C LYS A 28 20.84 -25.92 -2.34
N ARG A 29 21.79 -26.69 -2.93
CA ARG A 29 22.38 -26.40 -4.26
C ARG A 29 21.32 -26.24 -5.38
N PHE A 30 20.23 -27.01 -5.31
CA PHE A 30 19.19 -27.01 -6.34
C PHE A 30 18.23 -25.83 -6.22
N GLY A 31 18.17 -25.19 -5.06
CA GLY A 31 17.32 -24.04 -4.82
C GLY A 31 17.85 -22.77 -5.49
N ASN A 32 19.14 -22.48 -5.37
CA ASN A 32 19.76 -21.35 -6.09
C ASN A 32 19.65 -21.52 -7.61
N ALA A 33 19.93 -22.73 -8.12
CA ALA A 33 19.76 -23.03 -9.55
C ALA A 33 18.31 -22.87 -10.03
N ALA A 34 17.33 -23.19 -9.19
CA ALA A 34 15.91 -22.97 -9.50
C ALA A 34 15.54 -21.48 -9.51
N LEU A 35 16.10 -20.68 -8.60
CA LEU A 35 15.94 -19.21 -8.62
C LEU A 35 16.56 -18.62 -9.89
N ASP A 36 17.76 -19.05 -10.29
CA ASP A 36 18.42 -18.60 -11.52
C ASP A 36 17.59 -18.96 -12.76
N GLN A 37 17.06 -20.18 -12.82
CA GLN A 37 16.21 -20.64 -13.91
C GLN A 37 14.89 -19.86 -13.99
N LEU A 38 14.30 -19.52 -12.83
CA LEU A 38 13.07 -18.74 -12.76
C LEU A 38 13.31 -17.28 -13.16
N GLU A 39 14.43 -16.69 -12.76
CA GLU A 39 14.86 -15.34 -13.14
C GLU A 39 15.11 -15.22 -14.64
N ALA A 40 15.77 -16.22 -15.24
CA ALA A 40 16.00 -16.28 -16.69
C ALA A 40 14.70 -16.36 -17.49
N ARG A 41 13.66 -16.97 -16.92
CA ARG A 41 12.34 -17.15 -17.53
C ARG A 41 11.31 -16.10 -17.08
N ALA A 42 11.73 -15.06 -16.35
CA ALA A 42 10.80 -14.05 -15.82
C ALA A 42 9.98 -13.35 -16.93
N GLY A 43 10.51 -13.26 -18.16
CA GLY A 43 9.79 -12.72 -19.32
C GLY A 43 8.55 -13.53 -19.74
N ASN A 44 8.46 -14.81 -19.33
CA ASN A 44 7.29 -15.66 -19.60
C ASN A 44 6.12 -15.36 -18.64
N TYR A 45 6.32 -14.46 -17.68
CA TYR A 45 5.34 -14.09 -16.66
C TYR A 45 5.15 -12.57 -16.68
N PRO A 46 4.57 -12.01 -17.76
CA PRO A 46 4.32 -10.58 -17.88
C PRO A 46 3.42 -10.08 -16.74
N GLY A 47 3.78 -8.94 -16.15
CA GLY A 47 3.08 -8.39 -14.98
C GLY A 47 3.47 -9.02 -13.62
N SER A 48 4.27 -10.10 -13.62
CA SER A 48 4.74 -10.71 -12.37
C SER A 48 5.99 -10.04 -11.81
N ARG A 49 6.12 -10.00 -10.47
CA ARG A 49 7.30 -9.47 -9.76
C ARG A 49 8.38 -10.54 -9.50
N VAL A 50 8.53 -11.52 -10.39
CA VAL A 50 9.42 -12.68 -10.21
C VAL A 50 10.86 -12.27 -9.91
N ARG A 51 11.43 -11.34 -10.68
CA ARG A 51 12.82 -10.87 -10.48
C ARG A 51 13.00 -10.21 -9.12
N GLU A 52 12.02 -9.43 -8.69
CA GLU A 52 12.07 -8.69 -7.44
C GLU A 52 11.92 -9.61 -6.23
N ARG A 53 11.02 -10.60 -6.30
CA ARG A 53 10.91 -11.64 -5.27
C ARG A 53 12.21 -12.45 -5.16
N ILE A 54 12.83 -12.81 -6.29
CA ILE A 54 14.13 -13.50 -6.29
C ILE A 54 15.22 -12.62 -5.68
N ALA A 55 15.25 -11.32 -5.99
CA ALA A 55 16.18 -10.37 -5.40
C ALA A 55 15.98 -10.21 -3.89
N ALA A 56 14.73 -10.13 -3.41
CA ALA A 56 14.40 -10.07 -2.00
C ALA A 56 14.87 -11.33 -1.26
N VAL A 57 14.55 -12.51 -1.78
CA VAL A 57 15.01 -13.80 -1.23
C VAL A 57 16.54 -13.89 -1.18
N ARG A 58 17.24 -13.42 -2.21
CA ARG A 58 18.71 -13.46 -2.26
C ARG A 58 19.35 -12.58 -1.17
N LYS A 59 18.71 -11.48 -0.77
CA LYS A 59 19.18 -10.60 0.30
C LYS A 59 18.99 -11.17 1.70
N MET A 60 18.14 -12.18 1.86
CA MET A 60 17.87 -12.77 3.17
C MET A 60 19.10 -13.51 3.72
N GLN A 61 19.33 -13.32 5.02
CA GLN A 61 20.45 -13.92 5.74
C GLN A 61 19.98 -15.07 6.63
N HIS A 62 18.72 -15.05 7.08
CA HIS A 62 18.20 -16.00 8.05
C HIS A 62 16.79 -16.49 7.71
N ALA A 63 16.47 -17.72 8.14
CA ALA A 63 15.19 -18.36 7.82
C ALA A 63 13.96 -17.68 8.47
N TRP A 64 14.15 -16.85 9.49
CA TRP A 64 13.07 -16.05 10.08
C TRP A 64 12.71 -14.80 9.25
N ASP A 65 13.54 -14.43 8.26
CA ASP A 65 13.26 -13.35 7.29
C ASP A 65 12.08 -13.73 6.36
N LYS A 66 11.65 -15.01 6.34
CA LYS A 66 10.55 -15.53 5.50
C LYS A 66 9.22 -14.77 5.62
N LYS A 67 8.94 -14.10 6.74
CA LYS A 67 7.73 -13.28 6.92
C LYS A 67 7.65 -12.09 5.94
N GLU A 68 8.77 -11.66 5.36
CA GLU A 68 8.83 -10.52 4.43
C GLU A 68 8.50 -10.88 2.96
N LEU A 69 8.25 -12.16 2.64
CA LEU A 69 8.08 -12.62 1.25
C LEU A 69 6.65 -12.78 0.76
N ALA A 70 5.66 -12.60 1.63
CA ALA A 70 4.31 -12.47 1.14
C ALA A 70 4.33 -11.30 0.13
N PRO A 71 3.77 -11.49 -1.08
CA PRO A 71 3.78 -10.48 -2.11
C PRO A 71 3.34 -9.17 -1.46
N VAL A 72 4.19 -8.15 -1.46
CA VAL A 72 3.90 -6.89 -0.78
C VAL A 72 2.48 -6.45 -1.14
N GLY A 73 2.09 -6.58 -2.41
CA GLY A 73 0.72 -6.34 -2.88
C GLY A 73 -0.38 -7.26 -2.33
N ASP A 74 -0.15 -8.55 -2.10
CA ASP A 74 -1.14 -9.46 -1.52
C ASP A 74 -1.29 -9.23 -0.01
N VAL A 75 -0.19 -8.86 0.66
CA VAL A 75 -0.21 -8.42 2.07
C VAL A 75 -0.99 -7.13 2.20
N ILE A 76 -0.71 -6.15 1.33
CA ILE A 76 -1.40 -4.88 1.30
C ILE A 76 -2.88 -5.12 1.03
N ALA A 77 -3.22 -5.84 -0.03
CA ALA A 77 -4.61 -6.11 -0.39
C ALA A 77 -5.39 -6.77 0.76
N ALA A 78 -4.75 -7.65 1.53
CA ALA A 78 -5.38 -8.28 2.70
C ALA A 78 -5.55 -7.32 3.91
N ASN A 79 -4.72 -6.29 4.02
CA ASN A 79 -4.81 -5.27 5.07
C ASN A 79 -5.79 -4.14 4.74
N LEU A 80 -6.04 -3.89 3.46
CA LEU A 80 -6.86 -2.77 3.01
C LEU A 80 -8.33 -3.19 2.96
N HIS A 81 -9.17 -2.40 3.62
CA HIS A 81 -10.62 -2.54 3.61
C HIS A 81 -11.24 -1.34 2.86
N PRO A 82 -11.47 -1.47 1.54
CA PRO A 82 -12.09 -0.40 0.75
C PRO A 82 -13.51 -0.10 1.23
N ARG A 83 -13.82 1.19 1.35
CA ARG A 83 -15.13 1.73 1.68
C ARG A 83 -15.61 2.69 0.57
N PRO A 84 -16.88 2.59 0.12
CA PRO A 84 -17.87 1.59 0.52
C PRO A 84 -17.49 0.16 0.09
N GLN A 85 -18.16 -0.84 0.66
CA GLN A 85 -17.88 -2.23 0.34
C GLN A 85 -18.06 -2.49 -1.17
N GLY A 86 -17.10 -3.20 -1.77
CA GLY A 86 -17.07 -3.46 -3.21
C GLY A 86 -16.35 -2.39 -4.03
N MET A 87 -15.90 -1.29 -3.41
CA MET A 87 -14.98 -0.35 -4.05
C MET A 87 -13.67 -1.07 -4.41
N ARG A 88 -13.21 -0.86 -5.65
CA ARG A 88 -11.98 -1.46 -6.17
C ARG A 88 -10.87 -0.43 -6.13
N LEU A 89 -9.75 -0.80 -5.54
CA LEU A 89 -8.54 -0.01 -5.60
C LEU A 89 -7.85 -0.19 -6.96
N PRO A 90 -7.13 0.83 -7.46
CA PRO A 90 -6.33 0.69 -8.67
C PRO A 90 -5.28 -0.41 -8.49
N ASP A 91 -5.11 -1.27 -9.49
CA ASP A 91 -4.08 -2.32 -9.46
C ASP A 91 -2.69 -1.70 -9.27
N SER A 92 -2.45 -0.53 -9.87
CA SER A 92 -1.20 0.24 -9.71
C SER A 92 -0.92 0.60 -8.25
N PHE A 93 -1.95 0.89 -7.45
CA PHE A 93 -1.83 1.20 -6.02
C PHE A 93 -1.46 -0.06 -5.22
N LEU A 94 -2.20 -1.15 -5.45
CA LEU A 94 -1.97 -2.43 -4.75
C LEU A 94 -0.58 -3.00 -5.04
N HIS A 95 -0.02 -2.72 -6.22
CA HIS A 95 1.29 -3.23 -6.62
C HIS A 95 2.43 -2.23 -6.41
N THR A 96 2.16 -1.05 -5.84
CA THR A 96 3.18 -0.08 -5.48
C THR A 96 4.10 -0.63 -4.40
N ASP A 97 5.40 -0.35 -4.52
CA ASP A 97 6.38 -0.64 -3.48
C ASP A 97 6.40 0.48 -2.43
N TRP A 98 5.70 0.26 -1.31
CA TRP A 98 5.62 1.24 -0.23
C TRP A 98 6.83 1.24 0.71
N THR A 99 7.81 0.32 0.52
CA THR A 99 9.06 0.36 1.28
C THR A 99 9.91 1.57 0.91
N THR A 100 9.65 2.16 -0.27
CA THR A 100 10.29 3.38 -0.75
C THR A 100 9.24 4.43 -1.06
N LEU A 101 9.00 5.35 -0.13
CA LEU A 101 8.12 6.51 -0.31
C LEU A 101 8.95 7.80 -0.35
N PRO A 102 9.17 8.39 -1.53
CA PRO A 102 9.88 9.66 -1.66
C PRO A 102 9.22 10.75 -0.80
N GLY A 103 9.99 11.38 0.09
CA GLY A 103 9.52 12.48 0.93
C GLY A 103 8.66 12.07 2.14
N TYR A 104 8.38 10.78 2.34
CA TYR A 104 7.64 10.29 3.50
C TYR A 104 8.29 9.00 4.05
N PRO A 105 9.17 9.10 5.09
CA PRO A 105 10.02 7.98 5.49
C PRO A 105 9.28 6.80 6.12
N PHE A 106 8.01 6.97 6.49
CA PHE A 106 7.22 5.93 7.16
C PHE A 106 5.82 5.82 6.53
N PRO A 107 5.57 4.83 5.64
CA PRO A 107 4.19 4.50 5.25
C PRO A 107 3.33 4.15 6.47
N PRO A 108 2.00 4.22 6.35
CA PRO A 108 1.08 3.51 7.23
C PRO A 108 1.49 2.04 7.33
N ASN A 109 1.39 1.46 8.53
CA ASN A 109 1.76 0.08 8.81
C ASN A 109 1.02 -0.88 7.87
N CYS A 110 -0.26 -0.64 7.57
CA CYS A 110 -1.05 -1.47 6.67
C CYS A 110 -0.49 -1.58 5.24
N LEU A 111 0.36 -0.64 4.81
CA LEU A 111 1.01 -0.68 3.50
C LEU A 111 2.36 -1.42 3.52
N SER A 112 2.85 -1.84 4.69
CA SER A 112 4.20 -2.40 4.85
C SER A 112 4.30 -3.61 5.79
N LYS A 113 3.29 -3.86 6.63
CA LYS A 113 3.28 -4.90 7.67
C LYS A 113 1.99 -5.73 7.58
N ALA A 114 2.14 -7.05 7.54
CA ALA A 114 0.99 -7.95 7.51
C ALA A 114 0.17 -7.89 8.81
N GLY A 115 -1.16 -7.93 8.69
CA GLY A 115 -2.09 -7.98 9.83
C GLY A 115 -2.42 -6.62 10.45
N GLU A 116 -2.03 -5.53 9.79
CA GLU A 116 -2.29 -4.16 10.22
C GLU A 116 -3.43 -3.60 9.37
N PRO A 117 -4.68 -3.52 9.87
CA PRO A 117 -5.82 -3.13 9.04
C PRO A 117 -5.86 -1.61 8.82
N CYS A 118 -6.25 -1.22 7.61
CA CYS A 118 -6.61 0.14 7.24
C CYS A 118 -7.98 0.15 6.55
N GLU A 119 -8.79 1.17 6.84
CA GLU A 119 -9.87 1.51 5.92
C GLU A 119 -9.36 2.44 4.83
N VAL A 120 -9.89 2.26 3.62
CA VAL A 120 -9.42 2.99 2.44
C VAL A 120 -10.60 3.58 1.70
N TYR A 121 -10.46 4.83 1.28
CA TYR A 121 -11.49 5.58 0.57
C TYR A 121 -10.93 6.15 -0.72
N GLN A 122 -11.81 6.29 -1.72
CA GLN A 122 -11.53 7.01 -2.96
C GLN A 122 -12.22 8.36 -2.91
N LEU A 123 -11.46 9.43 -3.09
CA LEU A 123 -11.98 10.80 -3.05
C LEU A 123 -11.16 11.70 -3.96
N ASP A 124 -11.81 12.48 -4.81
CA ASP A 124 -11.17 13.56 -5.54
C ASP A 124 -10.97 14.76 -4.61
N VAL A 125 -9.78 14.87 -4.03
CA VAL A 125 -9.41 15.98 -3.13
C VAL A 125 -8.73 17.12 -3.88
N SER A 126 -8.26 16.88 -5.10
CA SER A 126 -7.58 17.88 -5.92
C SER A 126 -8.53 18.66 -6.81
N GLY A 127 -9.73 18.13 -7.07
CA GLY A 127 -10.74 18.68 -7.97
C GLY A 127 -10.42 18.48 -9.44
N ASP A 128 -9.50 17.57 -9.78
CA ASP A 128 -9.07 17.31 -11.16
C ASP A 128 -9.86 16.18 -11.86
N GLY A 129 -10.83 15.60 -11.16
CA GLY A 129 -11.66 14.50 -11.63
C GLY A 129 -11.03 13.12 -11.47
N LYS A 130 -9.82 13.00 -10.91
CA LYS A 130 -9.18 11.73 -10.56
C LYS A 130 -9.29 11.51 -9.05
N ALA A 131 -9.77 10.33 -8.68
CA ALA A 131 -9.84 9.97 -7.28
C ALA A 131 -8.45 9.70 -6.70
N GLU A 132 -8.17 10.31 -5.55
CA GLU A 132 -7.06 9.94 -4.70
C GLU A 132 -7.46 8.90 -3.65
N ILE A 133 -6.46 8.24 -3.10
CA ILE A 133 -6.64 7.18 -2.11
C ILE A 133 -6.35 7.74 -0.72
N LEU A 134 -7.40 7.80 0.12
CA LEU A 134 -7.28 8.09 1.54
C LEU A 134 -7.01 6.78 2.29
N VAL A 135 -5.92 6.71 3.05
CA VAL A 135 -5.58 5.55 3.89
C VAL A 135 -5.68 5.92 5.36
N VAL A 136 -6.65 5.32 6.04
CA VAL A 136 -6.98 5.54 7.45
C VAL A 136 -6.50 4.33 8.24
N GLY A 137 -5.30 4.44 8.80
CA GLY A 137 -4.72 3.39 9.63
C GLY A 137 -5.22 3.46 11.07
N SER A 138 -5.32 2.28 11.69
CA SER A 138 -5.90 2.09 13.03
C SER A 138 -4.99 2.53 14.18
N ALA A 139 -3.66 2.49 13.99
CA ALA A 139 -2.68 2.80 15.03
C ALA A 139 -1.92 4.12 14.77
N GLU A 140 -2.05 4.67 13.57
CA GLU A 140 -1.32 5.83 13.10
C GLU A 140 -1.94 7.14 13.58
N LYS A 141 -1.12 8.16 13.82
CA LYS A 141 -1.64 9.49 14.22
C LYS A 141 -2.15 10.33 13.05
N ARG A 142 -1.90 9.91 11.80
CA ARG A 142 -2.26 10.67 10.60
C ARG A 142 -2.90 9.76 9.57
N THR A 143 -3.93 10.28 8.90
CA THR A 143 -4.44 9.74 7.65
C THR A 143 -3.60 10.31 6.52
N LEU A 144 -3.19 9.46 5.57
CA LEU A 144 -2.45 9.90 4.38
C LEU A 144 -3.33 9.87 3.14
N VAL A 145 -3.05 10.79 2.23
CA VAL A 145 -3.71 10.90 0.93
C VAL A 145 -2.68 10.63 -0.15
N PHE A 146 -2.98 9.67 -1.02
CA PHE A 146 -2.11 9.25 -2.11
C PHE A 146 -2.71 9.64 -3.44
N GLY A 147 -1.91 10.31 -4.27
CA GLY A 147 -2.28 10.68 -5.63
C GLY A 147 -1.46 9.90 -6.65
N GLU A 148 -2.12 9.41 -7.70
CA GLU A 148 -1.46 8.76 -8.82
C GLU A 148 -0.65 9.78 -9.61
N GLN A 149 0.56 9.39 -10.01
CA GLN A 149 1.50 10.13 -10.83
C GLN A 149 1.59 9.48 -12.22
N GLU A 150 2.46 10.00 -13.06
CA GLU A 150 2.76 9.38 -14.34
C GLU A 150 3.19 7.92 -14.20
N ALA A 151 2.81 7.11 -15.19
CA ALA A 151 3.11 5.68 -15.26
C ALA A 151 2.59 4.84 -14.07
N GLY A 152 1.51 5.27 -13.42
CA GLY A 152 0.85 4.52 -12.35
C GLY A 152 1.62 4.48 -11.03
N LYS A 153 2.57 5.40 -10.84
CA LYS A 153 3.30 5.54 -9.56
C LYS A 153 2.47 6.32 -8.57
N TRP A 154 2.56 5.98 -7.30
CA TRP A 154 1.81 6.69 -6.25
C TRP A 154 2.74 7.47 -5.34
N ARG A 155 2.29 8.63 -4.86
CA ARG A 155 2.98 9.42 -3.84
C ARG A 155 2.00 9.97 -2.82
N VAL A 156 2.50 10.28 -1.63
CA VAL A 156 1.75 11.07 -0.66
C VAL A 156 1.59 12.49 -1.21
N ILE A 157 0.34 12.96 -1.30
CA ILE A 157 -0.01 14.33 -1.72
C ILE A 157 -0.56 15.17 -0.57
N GLY A 158 -0.93 14.52 0.53
CA GLY A 158 -1.47 15.19 1.71
C GLY A 158 -1.51 14.29 2.93
N SER A 159 -1.72 14.91 4.09
CA SER A 159 -2.04 14.21 5.33
C SER A 159 -3.03 15.05 6.13
N THR A 160 -3.83 14.38 6.96
CA THR A 160 -4.57 15.08 8.02
C THR A 160 -3.60 15.62 9.07
N GLY A 161 -4.06 16.60 9.85
CA GLY A 161 -3.43 16.94 11.11
C GLY A 161 -3.71 15.87 12.17
N ASN A 162 -3.61 16.25 13.44
CA ASN A 162 -3.84 15.32 14.55
C ASN A 162 -5.34 15.15 14.86
N GLU A 163 -6.22 15.85 14.16
CA GLU A 163 -7.66 15.87 14.37
C GLU A 163 -8.30 14.59 13.79
N ARG A 164 -8.19 13.48 14.53
CA ARG A 164 -8.74 12.17 14.14
C ARG A 164 -9.83 11.63 15.07
N GLU A 165 -10.17 12.37 16.12
CA GLU A 165 -11.03 11.90 17.21
C GLU A 165 -12.39 11.38 16.70
N CYS A 166 -12.97 12.02 15.69
CA CYS A 166 -14.27 11.64 15.12
C CYS A 166 -14.22 10.49 14.11
N ILE A 167 -13.04 10.08 13.65
CA ILE A 167 -12.93 9.10 12.57
C ILE A 167 -13.49 7.73 13.00
N PRO A 168 -13.15 7.17 14.18
CA PRO A 168 -13.70 5.88 14.59
C PRO A 168 -15.23 5.84 14.66
N ASP A 169 -15.87 6.91 15.17
CA ASP A 169 -17.32 6.98 15.27
C ASP A 169 -17.98 7.08 13.89
N ALA A 170 -17.45 7.93 13.01
CA ALA A 170 -17.90 8.03 11.62
C ALA A 170 -17.74 6.69 10.86
N GLN A 171 -16.63 5.98 11.08
CA GLN A 171 -16.39 4.66 10.50
C GLN A 171 -17.39 3.62 11.02
N ALA A 172 -17.68 3.63 12.32
CA ALA A 172 -18.66 2.74 12.94
C ALA A 172 -20.09 3.00 12.43
N ALA A 173 -20.43 4.26 12.17
CA ALA A 173 -21.69 4.67 11.56
C ALA A 173 -21.77 4.36 10.04
N GLY A 174 -20.64 3.98 9.42
CA GLY A 174 -20.56 3.74 7.98
C GLY A 174 -20.57 5.01 7.14
N GLU A 175 -20.27 6.16 7.73
CA GLU A 175 -20.14 7.42 7.01
C GLU A 175 -18.96 7.37 6.03
N LEU A 176 -19.16 8.00 4.88
CA LEU A 176 -18.12 8.15 3.86
C LEU A 176 -17.52 9.56 3.92
N PRO A 177 -16.19 9.69 3.87
CA PRO A 177 -15.55 11.00 3.83
C PRO A 177 -15.90 11.71 2.53
N ARG A 178 -15.97 13.04 2.60
CA ARG A 178 -16.15 13.92 1.44
C ARG A 178 -15.08 14.99 1.42
N ALA A 179 -14.67 15.39 0.22
CA ALA A 179 -13.79 16.52 0.04
C ALA A 179 -14.60 17.79 0.35
N VAL A 180 -14.04 18.64 1.21
CA VAL A 180 -14.63 19.94 1.52
C VAL A 180 -13.59 21.03 1.24
N PRO A 181 -14.00 22.20 0.72
CA PRO A 181 -13.10 23.33 0.61
C PRO A 181 -12.50 23.71 1.98
N PRO A 182 -11.27 24.24 2.03
CA PRO A 182 -10.69 24.69 3.28
C PRO A 182 -11.52 25.84 3.87
N ARG A 183 -11.68 25.84 5.21
CA ARG A 183 -12.44 26.90 5.92
C ARG A 183 -11.84 28.28 5.72
N LEU A 184 -10.52 28.36 5.62
CA LEU A 184 -9.77 29.56 5.32
C LEU A 184 -9.13 29.39 3.96
N SER A 185 -9.29 30.37 3.08
CA SER A 185 -8.53 30.42 1.83
C SER A 185 -7.05 30.61 2.14
N ASP A 186 -6.18 29.94 1.38
CA ASP A 186 -4.74 30.17 1.48
C ASP A 186 -4.37 31.55 0.93
N ILE A 187 -3.25 32.09 1.42
CA ILE A 187 -2.73 33.38 0.96
C ILE A 187 -1.75 33.15 -0.18
N ALA A 188 -1.97 33.82 -1.31
CA ALA A 188 -0.99 33.91 -2.38
C ALA A 188 -0.09 35.15 -2.19
N PHE A 189 1.22 34.96 -2.10
CA PHE A 189 2.18 36.05 -2.00
C PHE A 189 3.43 35.74 -2.84
N ALA A 190 3.76 36.62 -3.80
CA ALA A 190 4.89 36.46 -4.72
C ALA A 190 4.95 35.08 -5.41
N GLY A 191 3.79 34.55 -5.85
CA GLY A 191 3.70 33.24 -6.50
C GLY A 191 3.85 32.03 -5.55
N LYS A 192 4.06 32.25 -4.26
CA LYS A 192 4.04 31.21 -3.23
C LYS A 192 2.66 31.14 -2.59
N ARG A 193 2.21 29.92 -2.33
CA ARG A 193 0.98 29.63 -1.59
C ARG A 193 1.33 29.40 -0.12
N LEU A 194 0.81 30.25 0.76
CA LEU A 194 0.95 30.13 2.21
C LEU A 194 -0.32 29.47 2.75
N ARG A 195 -0.17 28.23 3.24
CA ARG A 195 -1.29 27.47 3.79
C ARG A 195 -1.76 28.12 5.10
N LEU A 196 -3.03 28.47 5.19
CA LEU A 196 -3.63 28.84 6.47
C LEU A 196 -4.13 27.59 7.19
N ILE A 197 -3.69 27.41 8.43
CA ILE A 197 -4.16 26.34 9.30
C ILE A 197 -5.06 27.02 10.35
N PRO A 198 -6.38 26.74 10.35
CA PRO A 198 -7.26 27.25 11.38
C PRO A 198 -6.75 26.84 12.76
N VAL A 199 -6.77 27.77 13.71
CA VAL A 199 -6.66 27.40 15.12
C VAL A 199 -7.99 26.74 15.49
N VAL A 200 -7.95 25.44 15.75
CA VAL A 200 -9.14 24.69 16.17
C VAL A 200 -9.35 24.98 17.65
N ASP A 201 -10.44 25.67 18.00
CA ASP A 201 -10.94 25.66 19.37
C ASP A 201 -11.45 24.23 19.67
N SER A 202 -11.16 23.74 20.87
CA SER A 202 -11.33 22.33 21.29
C SER A 202 -12.78 21.80 21.30
N ASP A 203 -13.76 22.58 20.84
CA ASP A 203 -15.18 22.24 20.85
C ASP A 203 -15.66 21.61 19.53
N THR A 204 -14.79 20.90 18.81
CA THR A 204 -15.25 20.14 17.63
C THR A 204 -15.89 18.83 18.10
N THR A 205 -17.13 18.90 18.60
CA THR A 205 -17.95 17.71 18.83
C THR A 205 -18.23 17.01 17.52
N CYS A 206 -18.01 15.70 17.50
CA CYS A 206 -18.36 14.85 16.37
C CYS A 206 -19.89 14.80 16.25
N ASN A 207 -20.47 15.58 15.34
CA ASN A 207 -21.87 15.42 14.98
C ASN A 207 -21.96 14.26 13.99
N VAL A 208 -22.21 13.07 14.52
CA VAL A 208 -22.62 11.89 13.76
C VAL A 208 -24.15 11.93 13.81
N ASP A 209 -24.81 12.22 12.69
CA ASP A 209 -26.28 12.31 12.60
C ASP A 209 -26.94 10.92 12.54
#